data_AF-A0A821A2A9-F1
#
_entry.id   AF-A0A821A2A9-F1
#
_cell.length_a   1.000
_cell.length_b   1.000
_cell.length_c   1.000
_cell.angle_alpha   90.00
_cell.angle_beta   90.00
_cell.angle_gamma   90.00
#
_symmetry.space_group_name_H-M   'P 1'
#
loop_
_entity.id
_entity.type
_entity.pdbx_description
1 polymer ?
#
loop_
_entity_poly.entity_id
_entity_poly.type
_entity_poly.pdbx_seq_one_letter_code
_entity_poly.pdbx_strand_id
1 'polypeptide(L)'
;DKEGKYVQFYGLDCETPKRCYGVSIPIEKALSDDVLIAYEMNNESLTRDHGYPLRIIVPGSIGARSVKWVNRIVVSDKESDSPWQIFDYKLLPTSVKQPQKSDYDAAPAIQDLNVNSAICYPSSNEDG
;
A
#
# COMPACT_ATOMS: atom_id res chain seq x y z
N ASP A 1 17.26 -11.23 -20.67
CA ASP A 1 17.19 -10.95 -19.22
C ASP A 1 15.82 -10.48 -18.83
N LYS A 2 15.24 -11.02 -17.74
CA LYS A 2 13.97 -10.52 -17.20
C LYS A 2 14.30 -9.45 -16.18
N GLU A 3 14.29 -8.19 -16.60
CA GLU A 3 14.33 -7.06 -15.66
C GLU A 3 13.07 -7.14 -14.78
N GLY A 4 13.26 -7.13 -13.46
CA GLY A 4 12.16 -7.04 -12.50
C GLY A 4 11.39 -5.75 -12.72
N LYS A 5 10.06 -5.80 -12.73
CA LYS A 5 9.18 -4.65 -12.99
C LYS A 5 8.56 -4.09 -11.72
N TYR A 6 8.55 -4.88 -10.65
CA TYR A 6 7.91 -4.53 -9.38
C TYR A 6 8.79 -4.91 -8.20
N VAL A 7 8.63 -4.19 -7.11
CA VAL A 7 9.15 -4.55 -5.79
C VAL A 7 7.97 -4.90 -4.90
N GLN A 8 7.95 -6.14 -4.41
CA GLN A 8 6.94 -6.68 -3.51
C GLN A 8 7.44 -6.59 -2.08
N PHE A 9 6.58 -6.14 -1.17
CA PHE A 9 6.85 -6.02 0.25
C PHE A 9 5.88 -6.88 1.04
N TYR A 10 6.38 -7.60 2.05
CA TYR A 10 5.56 -8.44 2.93
C TYR A 10 5.82 -8.10 4.40
N GLY A 11 4.73 -7.93 5.16
CA GLY A 11 4.73 -7.69 6.60
C GLY A 11 4.84 -8.98 7.42
N LEU A 12 4.98 -8.84 8.74
CA LEU A 12 4.92 -9.93 9.73
C LEU A 12 3.49 -10.23 10.20
N ASP A 13 2.52 -9.37 9.88
CA ASP A 13 1.11 -9.56 10.18
C ASP A 13 0.50 -10.56 9.20
N CYS A 14 0.35 -11.79 9.68
CA CYS A 14 -0.14 -12.91 8.88
C CYS A 14 -1.33 -13.59 9.55
N GLU A 15 -2.40 -13.82 8.79
CA GLU A 15 -3.50 -14.69 9.22
C GLU A 15 -3.03 -16.15 9.30
N THR A 16 -2.17 -16.54 8.35
CA THR A 16 -1.51 -17.85 8.29
C THR A 16 -0.08 -17.67 7.76
N PRO A 17 0.84 -18.63 7.93
CA PRO A 17 2.21 -18.51 7.40
C PRO A 17 2.29 -18.26 5.87
N LYS A 18 1.22 -18.54 5.12
CA LYS A 18 1.13 -18.30 3.67
C LYS A 18 0.30 -17.06 3.30
N ARG A 19 -0.28 -16.37 4.27
CA ARG A 19 -1.18 -15.23 4.06
C ARG A 19 -0.78 -14.07 4.97
N CYS A 20 0.38 -13.50 4.68
CA CYS A 20 0.87 -12.27 5.28
C CYS A 20 0.42 -11.07 4.45
N TYR A 21 0.22 -9.92 5.10
CA TYR A 21 0.01 -8.67 4.38
C TYR A 21 1.14 -8.46 3.39
N GLY A 22 0.78 -8.15 2.14
CA GLY A 22 1.76 -7.93 1.09
C GLY A 22 1.19 -7.08 -0.02
N VAL A 23 2.04 -6.25 -0.62
CA VAL A 23 1.69 -5.34 -1.71
C VAL A 23 2.92 -5.13 -2.58
N SER A 24 2.76 -4.44 -3.70
CA SER A 24 3.88 -4.07 -4.56
C SER A 24 3.74 -2.69 -5.15
N ILE A 25 4.89 -2.09 -5.46
CA ILE A 25 5.01 -0.87 -6.24
C ILE A 25 5.84 -1.14 -7.51
N PRO A 26 5.69 -0.32 -8.58
CA PRO A 26 6.57 -0.38 -9.74
C PRO A 26 8.04 -0.16 -9.34
N ILE A 27 8.97 -0.84 -10.02
CA ILE A 27 10.40 -0.79 -9.69
C ILE A 27 10.97 0.62 -9.82
N GLU A 28 10.51 1.40 -10.80
CA GLU A 28 10.93 2.79 -10.99
C GLU A 28 10.61 3.65 -9.77
N LYS A 29 9.43 3.46 -9.15
CA LYS A 29 9.06 4.13 -7.90
C LYS A 29 9.92 3.64 -6.74
N ALA A 30 10.16 2.33 -6.64
CA ALA A 30 11.02 1.77 -5.60
C ALA A 30 12.48 2.26 -5.67
N LEU A 31 12.96 2.60 -6.86
CA LEU A 31 14.31 3.14 -7.11
C LEU A 31 14.37 4.67 -7.04
N SER A 32 13.25 5.35 -6.78
CA SER A 32 13.24 6.80 -6.62
C SER A 32 13.82 7.22 -5.26
N ASP A 33 14.28 8.47 -5.17
CA ASP A 33 14.98 9.00 -4.00
C ASP A 33 14.08 9.19 -2.75
N ASP A 34 12.76 9.02 -2.88
CA ASP A 34 11.78 9.33 -1.83
C ASP A 34 11.21 8.10 -1.10
N VAL A 35 11.42 6.88 -1.62
CA VAL A 35 10.94 5.65 -0.99
C VAL A 35 11.90 5.21 0.11
N LEU A 36 11.38 5.04 1.32
CA LEU A 36 12.19 4.77 2.50
C LEU A 36 11.84 3.41 3.14
N ILE A 37 12.87 2.75 3.66
CA ILE A 37 12.70 1.78 4.74
C ILE A 37 12.94 2.55 6.04
N ALA A 38 11.86 2.93 6.71
CA ALA A 38 11.91 3.76 7.91
C ALA A 38 11.94 2.91 9.17
N TYR A 39 12.78 3.31 10.14
CA TYR A 39 12.82 2.78 11.52
C TYR A 39 12.47 3.83 12.58
N GLU A 40 12.34 5.10 12.17
CA GLU A 40 11.96 6.24 13.00
C GLU A 40 10.79 7.01 12.36
N MET A 41 10.03 7.72 13.20
CA MET A 41 9.01 8.68 12.83
C MET A 41 9.06 9.85 13.81
N ASN A 42 9.22 11.08 13.30
CA ASN A 42 9.33 12.30 14.11
C ASN A 42 10.48 12.27 15.14
N ASN A 43 11.65 11.78 14.75
CA ASN A 43 12.86 11.62 15.59
C ASN A 43 12.71 10.62 16.76
N GLU A 44 11.68 9.78 16.74
CA GLU A 44 11.49 8.70 17.70
C GLU A 44 11.41 7.36 16.96
N SER A 45 11.82 6.29 17.61
CA SER A 45 11.59 4.93 17.10
C SER A 45 10.13 4.72 16.76
N LEU A 46 9.84 3.98 15.69
CA LEU A 46 8.46 3.64 15.34
C LEU A 46 7.73 3.03 16.54
N THR A 47 6.47 3.42 16.74
CA THR A 47 5.59 2.68 17.64
C THR A 47 5.22 1.33 17.01
N ARG A 48 4.73 0.38 17.81
CA ARG A 48 4.23 -0.90 17.30
C ARG A 48 3.15 -0.69 16.23
N ASP A 49 2.21 0.22 16.46
CA ASP A 49 1.12 0.50 15.51
C ASP A 49 1.59 1.17 14.23
N HIS A 50 2.72 1.88 14.27
CA HIS A 50 3.35 2.48 13.10
C HIS A 50 4.39 1.59 12.43
N GLY A 51 4.56 0.33 12.86
CA GLY A 51 5.33 -0.66 12.11
C GLY A 51 6.70 -1.01 12.70
N TYR A 52 6.95 -0.76 13.98
CA TYR A 52 8.21 -1.16 14.62
C TYR A 52 8.59 -2.64 14.33
N PRO A 53 9.84 -2.94 13.97
CA PRO A 53 10.98 -2.01 13.91
C PRO A 53 11.16 -1.33 12.55
N LEU A 54 10.51 -1.82 11.49
CA LEU A 54 10.72 -1.36 10.12
C LEU A 54 9.40 -1.28 9.35
N ARG A 55 9.24 -0.19 8.61
CA ARG A 55 8.15 -0.03 7.63
C ARG A 55 8.68 0.50 6.30
N ILE A 56 7.93 0.26 5.22
CA ILE A 56 8.09 1.01 3.98
C ILE A 56 7.30 2.32 4.11
N ILE A 57 7.85 3.40 3.54
CA ILE A 57 7.16 4.66 3.25
C ILE A 57 7.25 4.90 1.75
N VAL A 58 6.11 5.04 1.08
CA VAL A 58 6.01 5.33 -0.35
C VAL A 58 5.29 6.67 -0.54
N PRO A 59 6.01 7.80 -0.63
CA PRO A 59 5.39 9.11 -0.79
C PRO A 59 4.57 9.22 -2.08
N GLY A 60 3.43 9.90 -2.01
CA GLY A 60 2.50 10.09 -3.14
C GLY A 60 1.55 8.92 -3.40
N SER A 61 1.82 7.74 -2.81
CA SER A 61 0.98 6.56 -2.96
C SER A 61 -0.02 6.41 -1.81
N ILE A 62 -1.06 5.59 -2.03
CA ILE A 62 -2.00 5.22 -0.97
C ILE A 62 -1.26 4.56 0.22
N GLY A 63 -1.78 4.75 1.42
CA GLY A 63 -1.17 4.21 2.65
C GLY A 63 -0.97 2.69 2.64
N ALA A 64 -1.80 1.94 1.89
CA ALA A 64 -1.66 0.50 1.72
C ALA A 64 -0.30 0.07 1.14
N ARG A 65 0.34 0.90 0.28
CA ARG A 65 1.65 0.58 -0.29
C ARG A 65 2.80 0.76 0.71
N SER A 66 2.56 1.40 1.85
CA SER A 66 3.53 1.64 2.93
C SER A 66 3.46 0.56 4.02
N VAL A 67 3.91 -0.65 3.66
CA VAL A 67 3.87 -1.87 4.51
C VAL A 67 4.52 -1.64 5.87
N LYS A 68 3.81 -2.02 6.93
CA LYS A 68 4.34 -2.03 8.31
C LYS A 68 4.94 -3.40 8.64
N TRP A 69 5.83 -3.45 9.64
CA TRP A 69 6.42 -4.69 10.14
C TRP A 69 7.10 -5.51 9.03
N VAL A 70 7.88 -4.84 8.18
CA VAL A 70 8.44 -5.44 6.95
C VAL A 70 9.39 -6.59 7.31
N ASN A 71 9.18 -7.75 6.69
CA ASN A 71 10.03 -8.93 6.86
C ASN A 71 10.73 -9.36 5.57
N ARG A 72 10.10 -9.12 4.41
CA ARG A 72 10.60 -9.62 3.12
C ARG A 72 10.34 -8.63 2.01
N ILE A 73 11.36 -8.43 1.17
CA ILE A 73 11.35 -7.60 -0.03
C ILE A 73 11.74 -8.47 -1.21
N VAL A 74 10.97 -8.45 -2.30
CA VAL A 74 11.19 -9.31 -3.47
C VAL A 74 11.10 -8.48 -4.74
N VAL A 75 12.14 -8.52 -5.58
CA VAL A 75 12.08 -8.00 -6.95
C VAL A 75 11.42 -9.04 -7.84
N SER A 76 10.42 -8.64 -8.60
CA SER A 76 9.55 -9.56 -9.36
C SER A 76 9.18 -8.99 -10.73
N ASP A 77 8.88 -9.88 -11.69
CA ASP A 77 8.31 -9.51 -13.00
C ASP A 77 6.81 -9.19 -12.92
N LYS A 78 6.17 -9.44 -11.77
CA LYS A 78 4.74 -9.26 -11.51
C LYS A 78 4.47 -8.53 -10.19
N GLU A 79 3.30 -7.92 -10.10
CA GLU A 79 2.76 -7.42 -8.83
C GLU A 79 2.65 -8.53 -7.77
N SER A 80 2.51 -8.13 -6.50
CA SER A 80 2.28 -9.04 -5.39
C SER A 80 1.03 -9.90 -5.63
N ASP A 81 1.13 -11.18 -5.32
CA ASP A 81 0.03 -12.15 -5.40
C ASP A 81 -0.87 -12.16 -4.16
N SER A 82 -0.64 -11.23 -3.23
CA SER A 82 -1.42 -11.15 -2.00
C SER A 82 -2.89 -10.79 -2.28
N PRO A 83 -3.83 -11.25 -1.44
CA PRO A 83 -5.23 -10.84 -1.53
C PRO A 83 -5.43 -9.31 -1.44
N TRP A 84 -4.60 -8.60 -0.68
CA TRP A 84 -4.68 -7.14 -0.52
C TRP A 84 -4.21 -6.38 -1.76
N GLN A 85 -3.36 -6.97 -2.61
CA GLN A 85 -2.99 -6.38 -3.90
C GLN A 85 -4.04 -6.71 -4.98
N ILE A 86 -4.56 -7.95 -4.97
CA ILE A 86 -5.46 -8.45 -6.03
C ILE A 86 -6.89 -7.95 -5.84
N PHE A 87 -7.46 -8.08 -4.64
CA PHE A 87 -8.89 -7.91 -4.40
C PHE A 87 -9.26 -6.64 -3.62
N ASP A 88 -8.27 -5.89 -3.15
CA ASP A 88 -8.48 -4.67 -2.37
C ASP A 88 -7.76 -3.48 -3.02
N TYR A 89 -8.09 -2.26 -2.60
CA TYR A 89 -7.48 -1.02 -3.07
C TYR A 89 -7.52 -0.88 -4.60
N LYS A 90 -8.70 -1.14 -5.18
CA LYS A 90 -9.02 -0.97 -6.61
C LYS A 90 -10.30 -0.17 -6.77
N LEU A 91 -10.34 0.72 -7.77
CA LEU A 91 -11.56 1.44 -8.14
C LEU A 91 -12.32 0.62 -9.18
N LEU A 92 -13.42 0.00 -8.75
CA LEU A 92 -14.32 -0.71 -9.65
C LEU A 92 -15.35 0.27 -10.24
N PRO A 93 -15.84 0.05 -11.48
CA PRO A 93 -16.93 0.84 -12.04
C PRO A 93 -18.18 0.78 -11.16
N THR A 94 -18.90 1.90 -11.05
CA THR A 94 -20.11 2.01 -10.22
C THR A 94 -21.26 1.10 -10.67
N SER A 95 -21.19 0.56 -11.90
CA SER A 95 -22.13 -0.43 -12.43
C SER A 95 -21.97 -1.82 -11.79
N VAL A 96 -20.82 -2.13 -11.20
CA VAL A 96 -20.54 -3.43 -10.56
C VAL A 96 -21.16 -3.43 -9.17
N LYS A 97 -22.22 -4.24 -8.96
CA LYS A 97 -22.89 -4.38 -7.66
C LYS A 97 -22.37 -5.56 -6.83
N GLN A 98 -21.93 -6.61 -7.50
CA GLN A 98 -21.41 -7.83 -6.88
C GLN A 98 -20.13 -8.19 -7.63
N PRO A 99 -18.96 -7.75 -7.14
CA PRO A 99 -17.72 -7.90 -7.86
C PRO A 99 -17.30 -9.37 -7.95
N GLN A 100 -16.87 -9.77 -9.13
CA GLN A 100 -16.27 -11.06 -9.45
C GLN A 100 -14.75 -10.89 -9.59
N LYS A 101 -13.98 -11.98 -9.54
CA LYS A 101 -12.52 -11.92 -9.72
C LYS A 101 -12.10 -11.20 -11.00
N SER A 102 -12.84 -11.38 -12.09
CA SER A 102 -12.57 -10.72 -13.37
C SER A 102 -12.63 -9.19 -13.30
N ASP A 103 -13.49 -8.63 -12.44
CA ASP A 103 -13.61 -7.18 -12.26
C ASP A 103 -12.34 -6.63 -11.59
N TYR A 104 -11.80 -7.37 -10.63
CA TYR A 104 -10.54 -7.02 -9.98
C TYR A 104 -9.33 -7.22 -10.90
N ASP A 105 -9.33 -8.25 -11.73
CA ASP A 105 -8.25 -8.46 -12.71
C ASP A 105 -8.21 -7.33 -13.75
N ALA A 106 -9.38 -6.75 -14.09
CA ALA A 106 -9.50 -5.66 -15.06
C ALA A 106 -9.18 -4.27 -14.49
N ALA A 107 -9.33 -4.07 -13.17
CA ALA A 107 -9.03 -2.81 -12.52
C ALA A 107 -7.54 -2.74 -12.08
N PRO A 108 -6.81 -1.66 -12.38
CA PRO A 108 -5.46 -1.50 -11.86
C PRO A 108 -5.48 -1.32 -10.33
N ALA A 109 -4.46 -1.85 -9.66
CA ALA A 109 -4.21 -1.56 -8.26
C ALA A 109 -3.95 -0.05 -8.08
N ILE A 110 -4.63 0.59 -7.12
CA ILE A 110 -4.40 2.01 -6.86
C ILE A 110 -2.97 2.17 -6.35
N GLN A 111 -2.19 3.03 -7.00
CA GLN A 111 -0.85 3.40 -6.60
C GLN A 111 -0.89 4.83 -6.07
N ASP A 112 -0.95 5.81 -6.98
CA ASP A 112 -0.95 7.22 -6.64
C ASP A 112 -2.31 7.71 -6.15
N LEU A 113 -2.28 8.73 -5.28
CA LEU A 113 -3.46 9.40 -4.77
C LEU A 113 -3.98 10.45 -5.76
N ASN A 114 -5.31 10.49 -5.93
CA ASN A 114 -5.98 11.61 -6.56
C ASN A 114 -5.97 12.85 -5.64
N VAL A 115 -6.19 14.03 -6.21
CA VAL A 115 -6.37 15.27 -5.45
C VAL A 115 -7.51 15.10 -4.44
N ASN A 116 -7.25 15.49 -3.19
CA ASN A 116 -8.21 15.45 -2.09
C ASN A 116 -8.11 16.74 -1.27
N SER A 117 -9.24 17.21 -0.73
CA SER A 117 -9.34 18.38 0.15
C SER A 117 -10.49 18.18 1.13
N ALA A 118 -10.35 18.70 2.36
CA ALA A 118 -11.40 18.71 3.36
C ALA A 118 -11.46 20.09 4.04
N ILE A 119 -12.67 20.52 4.42
CA ILE A 119 -12.87 21.71 5.26
C ILE A 119 -12.83 21.25 6.72
N CYS A 120 -11.84 21.72 7.47
CA CYS A 120 -11.66 21.34 8.88
C CYS A 120 -12.18 22.39 9.87
N TYR A 121 -12.64 23.54 9.38
CA TYR A 121 -13.20 24.64 10.17
C TYR A 121 -14.19 25.47 9.33
N PRO A 122 -15.37 25.86 9.87
CA PRO A 122 -15.91 25.50 11.19
C PRO A 122 -16.18 24.00 11.31
N SER A 123 -16.25 23.50 12.54
CA SER A 123 -16.66 22.11 12.75
C SER A 123 -18.17 21.97 12.46
N SER A 124 -18.62 20.77 12.07
CA SER A 124 -20.04 20.50 11.76
C SER A 124 -21.00 20.79 12.92
N ASN A 125 -20.48 20.95 14.14
CA ASN A 125 -21.25 21.14 15.37
C ASN A 125 -21.17 22.59 15.89
N GLU A 126 -20.56 23.52 15.14
CA GLU A 126 -20.45 24.94 15.52
C GLU A 126 -21.55 25.83 14.94
N ASP A 127 -22.50 25.25 14.20
CA ASP A 127 -23.75 25.93 13.84
C ASP A 127 -24.71 25.84 15.04
N GLY A 128 -25.01 27.00 15.66
CA GLY A 128 -25.93 27.16 16.78
C GLY A 128 -27.40 26.89 16.45
#